data_AF-A0ABD6IP86-F1
#
_entry.id   AF-A0ABD6IP86-F1
#
_cell.length_a   1.000
_cell.length_b   1.000
_cell.length_c   1.000
_cell.angle_alpha   90.00
_cell.angle_beta   90.00
_cell.angle_gamma   90.00
#
_symmetry.space_group_name_H-M   'P 1'
#
loop_
_entity.id
_entity.type
_entity.pdbx_description
1 polymer ?
#
loop_
_entity_poly.entity_id
_entity_poly.type
_entity_poly.pdbx_seq_one_letter_code
_entity_poly.pdbx_strand_id
1 'polypeptide(L)'
;MARAFPGSGEEVRLPGAALFRTTAGAVPSGTTAGAAPSAGAAPPRTAAVIDLLAAGVGPARAAASTGAALTAAALAGAPYDLVVSAGIGGGFVPGAPLGSLVVADAITVADLGAETADGFVPVTELGFGTVTHRPPESLVRAVAEATGARTGTVLTVSTVTGTAARAAALGARHPRALAEGMEG
;
A
#
# COMPACT_ATOMS: atom_id res chain seq x y z
N MET A 1 10.62 16.78 6.43
CA MET A 1 10.03 15.86 5.44
C MET A 1 11.18 15.33 4.59
N ALA A 2 11.48 14.03 4.66
CA ALA A 2 12.56 13.46 3.85
C ALA A 2 12.21 13.67 2.36
N ARG A 3 13.11 14.32 1.61
CA ARG A 3 12.95 14.56 0.17
C ARG A 3 13.09 13.22 -0.56
N ALA A 4 12.00 12.44 -0.59
CA ALA A 4 11.99 11.08 -1.14
C ALA A 4 12.11 11.07 -2.68
N PHE A 5 11.91 12.20 -3.37
CA PHE A 5 12.10 12.30 -4.81
C PHE A 5 12.81 13.62 -5.20
N PRO A 6 13.76 13.59 -6.15
CA PRO A 6 14.53 14.75 -6.60
C PRO A 6 13.78 15.65 -7.60
N GLY A 7 12.49 15.41 -7.86
CA GLY A 7 11.68 16.19 -8.81
C GLY A 7 11.14 17.50 -8.23
N SER A 8 10.86 18.47 -9.10
CA SER A 8 10.01 19.62 -8.75
C SER A 8 8.61 19.11 -8.37
N GLY A 9 8.01 19.71 -7.35
CA GLY A 9 6.66 19.38 -6.91
C GLY A 9 6.06 20.47 -6.05
N GLU A 10 4.77 20.35 -5.77
CA GLU A 10 4.00 21.30 -4.96
C GLU A 10 3.36 20.60 -3.76
N GLU A 11 3.21 21.34 -2.66
CA GLU A 11 2.45 20.88 -1.50
C GLU A 11 0.96 21.17 -1.71
N VAL A 12 0.12 20.14 -1.68
CA VAL A 12 -1.34 20.25 -1.75
C VAL A 12 -1.92 20.02 -0.36
N ARG A 13 -2.66 21.01 0.15
CA ARG A 13 -3.27 20.97 1.49
C ARG A 13 -4.69 20.45 1.42
N LEU A 14 -4.99 19.42 2.20
CA LEU A 14 -6.31 18.83 2.35
C LEU A 14 -6.75 18.93 3.82
N PRO A 15 -8.06 18.84 4.12
CA PRO A 15 -8.52 18.68 5.49
C PRO A 15 -7.86 17.46 6.16
N GLY A 16 -7.01 17.69 7.16
CA GLY A 16 -6.34 16.63 7.93
C GLY A 16 -5.13 15.96 7.26
N ALA A 17 -4.73 16.37 6.06
CA ALA A 17 -3.60 15.79 5.33
C ALA A 17 -2.85 16.82 4.46
N ALA A 18 -1.58 16.55 4.17
CA ALA A 18 -0.81 17.28 3.18
C ALA A 18 -0.19 16.27 2.21
N LEU A 19 -0.33 16.55 0.91
CA LEU A 19 0.24 15.76 -0.17
C LEU A 19 1.41 16.53 -0.78
N PHE A 20 2.39 15.80 -1.28
CA PHE A 20 3.38 16.37 -2.20
C PHE A 20 3.14 15.82 -3.59
N ARG A 21 2.72 16.70 -4.51
CA ARG A 21 2.42 16.36 -5.90
C ARG A 21 3.66 16.50 -6.76
N THR A 22 3.96 15.47 -7.54
CA THR A 22 5.05 15.47 -8.52
C THR A 22 4.65 14.71 -9.79
N THR A 23 5.51 14.73 -10.80
CA THR A 23 5.32 13.96 -12.03
C THR A 23 6.50 13.02 -12.25
N ALA A 24 6.23 11.82 -12.74
CA ALA A 24 7.26 10.84 -13.08
C ALA A 24 7.03 10.30 -14.50
N GLY A 25 8.13 10.02 -15.22
CA GLY A 25 8.08 9.62 -16.63
C GLY A 25 8.71 10.67 -17.54
N ALA A 26 9.04 10.28 -18.77
CA ALA A 26 9.58 11.23 -19.74
C ALA A 26 8.45 12.11 -20.24
N VAL A 27 8.51 13.42 -19.98
CA VAL A 27 7.70 14.38 -20.73
C VAL A 27 8.16 14.26 -22.19
N PRO A 28 7.27 14.01 -23.17
CA PRO A 28 7.68 14.02 -24.56
C PRO A 28 8.27 15.41 -24.84
N SER A 29 9.58 15.47 -25.06
CA SER A 29 10.21 16.68 -25.56
C SER A 29 9.56 16.98 -26.91
N GLY A 30 9.14 18.22 -27.10
CA GLY A 30 8.22 18.62 -28.17
C GLY A 30 8.55 18.08 -29.56
N THR A 31 7.48 17.79 -30.30
CA THR A 31 7.37 17.65 -31.76
C THR A 31 8.67 17.78 -32.57
N THR A 32 9.17 16.66 -33.08
CA THR A 32 9.72 16.60 -34.45
C THR A 32 8.83 15.68 -35.26
N ALA A 33 8.07 16.27 -36.19
CA ALA A 33 7.34 15.52 -37.19
C ALA A 33 8.33 14.70 -38.03
N GLY A 34 8.06 13.40 -38.20
CA GLY A 34 8.73 12.56 -39.20
C GLY A 34 9.68 11.49 -38.66
N ALA A 35 9.17 10.50 -37.93
CA ALA A 35 9.77 9.16 -37.93
C ALA A 35 8.68 8.13 -37.65
N ALA A 36 8.48 7.18 -38.55
CA ALA A 36 7.55 6.07 -38.34
C ALA A 36 8.04 5.21 -37.16
N PRO A 37 7.17 4.79 -36.22
CA PRO A 37 7.59 3.98 -35.09
C PRO A 37 8.02 2.60 -35.58
N SER A 38 9.23 2.18 -35.21
CA SER A 38 9.70 0.80 -35.36
C SER A 38 8.80 -0.14 -34.55
N ALA A 39 8.27 -1.17 -35.18
CA ALA A 39 7.49 -2.22 -34.53
C ALA A 39 8.37 -2.94 -33.48
N GLY A 40 8.16 -2.63 -32.20
CA GLY A 40 8.89 -3.25 -31.08
C GLY A 40 9.21 -2.34 -29.89
N ALA A 41 9.02 -1.02 -30.01
CA ALA A 41 9.22 -0.12 -28.88
C ALA A 41 8.02 -0.18 -27.91
N ALA A 42 8.30 -0.42 -26.63
CA ALA A 42 7.32 -0.25 -25.56
C ALA A 42 6.69 1.15 -25.66
N PRO A 43 5.37 1.30 -25.42
CA PRO A 43 4.72 2.59 -25.51
C PRO A 43 5.47 3.61 -24.65
N PRO A 44 5.58 4.88 -25.09
CA PRO A 44 6.23 5.91 -24.29
C PRO A 44 5.56 5.94 -22.91
N ARG A 45 6.36 5.87 -21.84
CA ARG A 45 5.86 6.02 -20.48
C ARG A 45 5.17 7.37 -20.41
N THR A 46 3.84 7.38 -20.37
CA THR A 46 3.07 8.58 -20.12
C THR A 46 3.54 9.16 -18.78
N ALA A 47 3.69 10.48 -18.72
CA ALA A 47 3.98 11.14 -17.46
C ALA A 47 2.84 10.83 -16.48
N ALA A 48 3.17 10.19 -15.35
CA ALA A 48 2.25 9.91 -14.26
C ALA A 48 2.30 11.08 -13.28
N VAL A 49 1.14 11.57 -12.86
CA VAL A 49 1.02 12.45 -11.70
C VAL A 49 1.02 11.57 -10.45
N ILE A 50 1.88 11.89 -9.50
CA ILE A 50 2.05 11.15 -8.25
C ILE A 50 1.82 12.11 -7.11
N ASP A 51 0.85 11.78 -6.25
CA ASP A 51 0.64 12.45 -4.98
C ASP A 51 1.19 11.59 -3.85
N LEU A 52 2.18 12.11 -3.14
CA LEU A 52 2.81 11.45 -2.00
C LEU A 52 2.13 11.89 -0.71
N LEU A 53 1.57 10.94 0.02
CA LEU A 53 0.93 11.15 1.30
C LEU A 53 1.75 10.54 2.43
N ALA A 54 2.12 11.34 3.43
CA ALA A 54 2.57 10.81 4.70
C ALA A 54 1.34 10.38 5.53
N ALA A 55 0.91 9.13 5.37
CA ALA A 55 -0.33 8.60 5.94
C ALA A 55 -0.36 8.58 7.47
N GLY A 56 0.80 8.74 8.13
CA GLY A 56 0.94 8.68 9.59
C GLY A 56 1.11 7.25 10.07
N VAL A 57 0.85 7.03 11.37
CA VAL A 57 0.97 5.70 12.00
C VAL A 57 -0.39 5.21 12.48
N GLY A 58 -0.69 3.94 12.19
CA GLY A 58 -1.90 3.27 12.64
C GLY A 58 -3.10 3.40 11.69
N PRO A 59 -4.06 2.46 11.79
CA PRO A 59 -5.11 2.29 10.80
C PRO A 59 -6.05 3.50 10.71
N ALA A 60 -6.37 4.12 11.85
CA ALA A 60 -7.27 5.27 11.88
C ALA A 60 -6.68 6.49 11.16
N ARG A 61 -5.37 6.77 11.35
CA ARG A 61 -4.71 7.92 10.72
C ARG A 61 -4.47 7.67 9.24
N ALA A 62 -4.08 6.44 8.87
CA ALA A 62 -3.94 6.03 7.48
C ALA A 62 -5.26 6.11 6.72
N ALA A 63 -6.35 5.61 7.30
CA ALA A 63 -7.69 5.68 6.72
C ALA A 63 -8.19 7.13 6.56
N ALA A 64 -8.06 7.96 7.59
CA ALA A 64 -8.53 9.35 7.54
C ALA A 64 -7.78 10.18 6.47
N SER A 65 -6.45 10.07 6.44
CA SER A 65 -5.62 10.84 5.50
C SER A 65 -5.77 10.35 4.06
N THR A 66 -5.79 9.04 3.85
CA THR A 66 -5.97 8.45 2.51
C THR A 66 -7.38 8.70 1.99
N GLY A 67 -8.40 8.57 2.85
CA GLY A 67 -9.78 8.89 2.51
C GLY A 67 -9.95 10.35 2.08
N ALA A 68 -9.35 11.30 2.82
CA ALA A 68 -9.37 12.71 2.45
C ALA A 68 -8.75 12.96 1.06
N ALA A 69 -7.62 12.31 0.74
CA ALA A 69 -6.98 12.42 -0.56
C ALA A 69 -7.85 11.85 -1.69
N LEU A 70 -8.38 10.63 -1.51
CA LEU A 70 -9.26 9.98 -2.49
C LEU A 70 -10.52 10.81 -2.76
N THR A 71 -11.17 11.30 -1.70
CA THR A 71 -12.36 12.15 -1.82
C THR A 71 -12.06 13.47 -2.53
N ALA A 72 -10.96 14.15 -2.16
CA ALA A 72 -10.59 15.41 -2.81
C ALA A 72 -10.31 15.22 -4.31
N ALA A 73 -9.59 14.16 -4.68
CA ALA A 73 -9.30 13.82 -6.07
C ALA A 73 -10.57 13.51 -6.87
N ALA A 74 -11.50 12.74 -6.30
CA ALA A 74 -12.78 12.44 -6.93
C ALA A 74 -13.64 13.70 -7.13
N LEU A 75 -13.71 14.59 -6.12
CA LEU A 75 -14.44 15.85 -6.22
C LEU A 75 -13.83 16.84 -7.23
N ALA A 76 -12.52 16.74 -7.46
CA ALA A 76 -11.81 17.52 -8.47
C ALA A 76 -11.96 16.93 -9.90
N GLY A 77 -12.67 15.81 -10.07
CA GLY A 77 -12.83 15.14 -11.37
C GLY A 77 -11.59 14.39 -11.85
N ALA A 78 -10.62 14.13 -10.97
CA ALA A 78 -9.38 13.44 -11.27
C ALA A 78 -9.11 12.33 -10.24
N PRO A 79 -9.97 11.29 -10.17
CA PRO A 79 -9.78 10.19 -9.21
C PRO A 79 -8.46 9.45 -9.49
N TYR A 80 -7.86 8.90 -8.43
CA TYR A 80 -6.65 8.10 -8.58
C TYR A 80 -6.95 6.76 -9.26
N ASP A 81 -6.11 6.40 -10.23
CA ASP A 81 -6.13 5.08 -10.87
C ASP A 81 -5.51 3.98 -9.99
N LEU A 82 -4.60 4.37 -9.07
CA LEU A 82 -3.84 3.47 -8.21
C LEU A 82 -3.48 4.12 -6.87
N VAL A 83 -3.61 3.36 -5.79
CA VAL A 83 -3.05 3.69 -4.46
C VAL A 83 -2.00 2.65 -4.11
N VAL A 84 -0.83 3.10 -3.68
CA VAL A 84 0.25 2.25 -3.18
C VAL A 84 0.51 2.59 -1.72
N SER A 85 0.21 1.66 -0.81
CA SER A 85 0.67 1.75 0.59
C SER A 85 2.07 1.14 0.67
N ALA A 86 3.07 1.96 0.95
CA ALA A 86 4.46 1.56 1.04
C ALA A 86 5.06 2.00 2.37
N GLY A 87 5.82 1.10 3.01
CA GLY A 87 6.39 1.33 4.32
C GLY A 87 7.29 0.17 4.75
N ILE A 88 7.58 0.12 6.05
CA ILE A 88 8.31 -0.96 6.68
C ILE A 88 7.34 -1.82 7.50
N GLY A 89 7.71 -3.08 7.73
CA GLY A 89 6.91 -4.01 8.51
C GLY A 89 7.74 -5.09 9.18
N GLY A 90 7.13 -5.79 10.13
CA GLY A 90 7.70 -6.98 10.77
C GLY A 90 7.51 -8.20 9.89
N GLY A 91 8.59 -8.91 9.53
CA GLY A 91 8.52 -10.12 8.71
C GLY A 91 8.27 -11.39 9.54
N PHE A 92 7.42 -12.29 9.04
CA PHE A 92 7.20 -13.61 9.63
C PHE A 92 8.20 -14.62 9.06
N VAL A 93 9.01 -15.24 9.93
CA VAL A 93 9.99 -16.25 9.54
C VAL A 93 9.36 -17.65 9.43
N PRO A 94 9.81 -18.51 8.49
CA PRO A 94 10.90 -18.28 7.54
C PRO A 94 10.49 -17.54 6.24
N GLY A 95 9.22 -17.15 6.10
CA GLY A 95 8.65 -16.61 4.85
C GLY A 95 9.27 -15.29 4.38
N ALA A 96 9.53 -14.36 5.30
CA ALA A 96 10.12 -13.05 5.02
C ALA A 96 11.18 -12.67 6.08
N PRO A 97 12.44 -13.12 5.93
CA PRO A 97 13.54 -12.64 6.77
C PRO A 97 13.82 -11.14 6.54
N LEU A 98 14.60 -10.52 7.44
CA LEU A 98 15.03 -9.12 7.32
C LEU A 98 15.60 -8.82 5.92
N GLY A 99 15.24 -7.66 5.36
CA GLY A 99 15.61 -7.25 4.00
C GLY A 99 14.73 -7.81 2.89
N SER A 100 13.73 -8.63 3.21
CA SER A 100 12.73 -9.06 2.23
C SER A 100 11.83 -7.91 1.78
N LEU A 101 11.48 -7.90 0.50
CA LEU A 101 10.39 -7.09 -0.05
C LEU A 101 9.15 -7.97 -0.21
N VAL A 102 8.00 -7.50 0.30
CA VAL A 102 6.72 -8.21 0.25
C VAL A 102 5.70 -7.35 -0.49
N VAL A 103 4.97 -7.97 -1.42
CA VAL A 103 3.77 -7.41 -2.07
C VAL A 103 2.56 -8.16 -1.52
N ALA A 104 1.58 -7.40 -1.02
CA ALA A 104 0.39 -7.98 -0.41
C ALA A 104 -0.53 -8.61 -1.47
N ASP A 105 -0.83 -9.90 -1.35
CA ASP A 105 -1.92 -10.57 -2.09
C ASP A 105 -3.27 -10.47 -1.36
N ALA A 106 -3.20 -10.15 -0.07
CA ALA A 106 -4.29 -9.87 0.83
C ALA A 106 -3.76 -8.95 1.93
N ILE A 107 -4.57 -7.99 2.33
CA ILE A 107 -4.28 -7.10 3.45
C ILE A 107 -5.37 -7.36 4.48
N THR A 108 -4.99 -7.82 5.68
CA THR A 108 -5.93 -8.28 6.70
C THR A 108 -5.72 -7.55 8.01
N VAL A 109 -6.76 -6.88 8.53
CA VAL A 109 -6.73 -6.33 9.89
C VAL A 109 -6.79 -7.49 10.88
N ALA A 110 -5.71 -7.72 11.61
CA ALA A 110 -5.48 -8.97 12.35
C ALA A 110 -5.84 -8.91 13.84
N ASP A 111 -6.16 -7.72 14.36
CA ASP A 111 -6.46 -7.47 15.77
C ASP A 111 -7.74 -6.65 16.00
N LEU A 112 -8.54 -6.43 14.96
CA LEU A 112 -9.86 -5.83 15.09
C LEU A 112 -10.88 -6.93 15.43
N GLY A 113 -11.37 -6.91 16.66
CA GLY A 113 -12.25 -7.93 17.22
C GLY A 113 -12.45 -7.78 18.71
N ALA A 114 -12.92 -8.84 19.35
CA ALA A 114 -13.06 -8.94 20.80
C ALA A 114 -12.18 -10.06 21.35
N GLU A 115 -11.49 -9.81 22.46
CA GLU A 115 -10.88 -10.88 23.26
C GLU A 115 -11.95 -11.48 24.19
N THR A 116 -12.06 -12.80 24.19
CA THR A 116 -13.02 -13.56 25.01
C THR A 116 -12.30 -14.60 25.86
N ALA A 117 -13.03 -15.28 26.76
CA ALA A 117 -12.46 -16.38 27.53
C ALA A 117 -11.94 -17.54 26.65
N ASP A 118 -12.53 -17.71 25.46
CA ASP A 118 -12.16 -18.74 24.49
C ASP A 118 -11.16 -18.24 23.43
N GLY A 119 -10.70 -16.99 23.56
CA GLY A 119 -9.74 -16.34 22.66
C GLY A 119 -10.34 -15.22 21.81
N PHE A 120 -9.58 -14.81 20.80
CA PHE A 120 -9.93 -13.69 19.92
C PHE A 120 -11.03 -14.05 18.91
N VAL A 121 -12.05 -13.21 18.84
CA VAL A 121 -13.15 -13.27 17.86
C VAL A 121 -13.06 -12.06 16.93
N PRO A 122 -12.85 -12.23 15.61
CA PRO A 122 -12.75 -11.12 14.66
C PRO A 122 -14.10 -10.39 14.49
N VAL A 123 -14.08 -9.11 14.13
CA VAL A 123 -15.35 -8.34 14.00
C VAL A 123 -16.32 -8.90 12.97
N THR A 124 -15.83 -9.63 11.97
CA THR A 124 -16.67 -10.29 10.98
C THR A 124 -17.54 -11.38 11.61
N GLU A 125 -17.03 -12.10 12.60
CA GLU A 125 -17.82 -13.08 13.36
C GLU A 125 -18.78 -12.41 14.35
N LEU A 126 -18.47 -11.18 14.77
CA LEU A 126 -19.38 -10.32 15.52
C LEU A 126 -20.46 -9.67 14.62
N GLY A 127 -20.46 -9.93 13.31
CA GLY A 127 -21.46 -9.42 12.36
C GLY A 127 -21.12 -8.07 11.71
N PHE A 128 -19.88 -7.60 11.81
CA PHE A 128 -19.46 -6.31 11.26
C PHE A 128 -18.53 -6.45 10.04
N GLY A 129 -18.94 -5.85 8.93
CA GLY A 129 -18.06 -5.44 7.82
C GLY A 129 -17.14 -6.52 7.26
N THR A 130 -15.94 -6.09 6.84
CA THR A 130 -14.88 -6.96 6.33
C THR A 130 -13.56 -6.58 6.99
N VAL A 131 -12.67 -7.56 7.14
CA VAL A 131 -11.31 -7.34 7.67
C VAL A 131 -10.22 -7.61 6.65
N THR A 132 -10.56 -8.05 5.43
CA THR A 132 -9.57 -8.38 4.40
C THR A 132 -9.88 -7.68 3.09
N HIS A 133 -8.92 -6.89 2.61
CA HIS A 133 -8.89 -6.37 1.25
C HIS A 133 -8.02 -7.25 0.36
N ARG A 134 -8.44 -7.49 -0.89
CA ARG A 134 -7.69 -8.25 -1.88
C ARG A 134 -7.40 -7.37 -3.10
N PRO A 135 -6.13 -6.96 -3.30
CA PRO A 135 -5.75 -6.24 -4.51
C PRO A 135 -5.96 -7.11 -5.77
N PRO A 136 -6.13 -6.52 -6.97
CA PRO A 136 -6.27 -7.27 -8.21
C PRO A 136 -5.06 -8.18 -8.45
N GLU A 137 -5.29 -9.47 -8.71
CA GLU A 137 -4.22 -10.48 -8.86
C GLU A 137 -3.23 -10.14 -9.97
N SER A 138 -3.72 -9.58 -11.08
CA SER A 138 -2.87 -9.17 -12.21
C SER A 138 -1.90 -8.05 -11.82
N LEU A 139 -2.33 -7.11 -10.97
CA LEU A 139 -1.49 -6.03 -10.46
C LEU A 139 -0.46 -6.56 -9.47
N VAL A 140 -0.87 -7.44 -8.55
CA VAL A 140 0.04 -8.11 -7.60
C VAL A 140 1.15 -8.84 -8.36
N ARG A 141 0.79 -9.62 -9.39
CA ARG A 141 1.74 -10.33 -10.23
C ARG A 141 2.71 -9.37 -10.93
N ALA A 142 2.20 -8.33 -11.57
CA ALA A 142 3.03 -7.37 -12.30
C ALA A 142 4.02 -6.64 -11.37
N VAL A 143 3.59 -6.23 -10.17
CA VAL A 143 4.46 -5.56 -9.20
C VAL A 143 5.49 -6.54 -8.64
N ALA A 144 5.09 -7.77 -8.31
CA ALA A 144 6.01 -8.79 -7.82
C ALA A 144 7.09 -9.13 -8.87
N GLU A 145 6.72 -9.31 -10.13
CA GLU A 145 7.65 -9.54 -11.24
C GLU A 145 8.61 -8.35 -11.44
N ALA A 146 8.10 -7.12 -11.42
CA ALA A 146 8.91 -5.91 -11.62
C ALA A 146 9.90 -5.64 -10.48
N THR A 147 9.62 -6.13 -9.27
CA THR A 147 10.42 -5.85 -8.06
C THR A 147 11.20 -7.04 -7.54
N GLY A 148 10.91 -8.26 -8.02
CA GLY A 148 11.41 -9.50 -7.43
C GLY A 148 10.86 -9.79 -6.02
N ALA A 149 9.75 -9.14 -5.65
CA ALA A 149 9.17 -9.26 -4.32
C ALA A 149 8.46 -10.61 -4.12
N ARG A 150 8.36 -11.01 -2.84
CA ARG A 150 7.54 -12.15 -2.41
C ARG A 150 6.08 -11.72 -2.34
N THR A 151 5.16 -12.58 -2.75
CA THR A 151 3.73 -12.35 -2.61
C THR A 151 3.18 -13.10 -1.41
N GLY A 152 2.38 -12.43 -0.57
CA GLY A 152 1.68 -13.09 0.53
C GLY A 152 0.78 -12.14 1.30
N THR A 153 0.17 -12.63 2.38
CA THR A 153 -0.71 -11.79 3.20
C THR A 153 0.11 -10.82 4.05
N VAL A 154 -0.33 -9.56 4.09
CA VAL A 154 0.20 -8.54 5.01
C VAL A 154 -0.87 -8.25 6.07
N LEU A 155 -0.48 -8.32 7.33
CA LEU A 155 -1.38 -8.05 8.46
C LEU A 155 -1.31 -6.58 8.85
N THR A 156 -2.47 -5.93 8.97
CA THR A 156 -2.58 -4.62 9.61
C THR A 156 -2.88 -4.83 11.09
N VAL A 157 -2.04 -4.26 11.96
CA VAL A 157 -2.19 -4.33 13.42
C VAL A 157 -2.23 -2.94 14.02
N SER A 158 -2.96 -2.77 15.11
CA SER A 158 -2.98 -1.53 15.90
C SER A 158 -1.89 -1.53 16.98
N THR A 159 -1.31 -2.69 17.28
CA THR A 159 -0.15 -2.84 18.18
C THR A 159 0.89 -3.75 17.54
N VAL A 160 2.09 -3.22 17.30
CA VAL A 160 3.21 -3.97 16.68
C VAL A 160 3.63 -5.14 17.56
N THR A 161 3.95 -6.26 16.92
CA THR A 161 4.42 -7.46 17.58
C THR A 161 5.83 -7.27 18.13
N GLY A 162 5.94 -7.20 19.46
CA GLY A 162 7.22 -7.14 20.18
C GLY A 162 7.71 -8.47 20.77
N THR A 163 6.92 -9.56 20.65
CA THR A 163 7.22 -10.84 21.32
C THR A 163 7.04 -12.03 20.38
N ALA A 164 7.86 -13.07 20.59
CA ALA A 164 7.77 -14.33 19.83
C ALA A 164 6.41 -15.02 20.02
N ALA A 165 5.82 -14.94 21.21
CA ALA A 165 4.50 -15.52 21.49
C ALA A 165 3.40 -14.86 20.65
N ARG A 166 3.41 -13.53 20.53
CA ARG A 166 2.45 -12.79 19.70
C ARG A 166 2.67 -13.08 18.21
N ALA A 167 3.92 -13.15 17.76
CA ALA A 167 4.25 -13.53 16.37
C ALA A 167 3.73 -14.94 16.04
N ALA A 168 3.94 -15.91 16.93
CA ALA A 168 3.45 -17.27 16.76
C ALA A 168 1.91 -17.33 16.73
N ALA A 169 1.24 -16.59 17.62
CA ALA A 169 -0.22 -16.52 17.62
C ALA A 169 -0.79 -15.92 16.33
N LEU A 170 -0.19 -14.84 15.81
CA LEU A 170 -0.57 -14.26 14.53
C LEU A 170 -0.30 -15.20 13.35
N GLY A 171 0.87 -15.85 13.32
CA GLY A 171 1.21 -16.82 12.28
C GLY A 171 0.28 -18.04 12.28
N ALA A 172 -0.14 -18.52 13.45
CA ALA A 172 -1.11 -19.61 13.56
C ALA A 172 -2.50 -19.21 13.03
N ARG A 173 -2.97 -17.99 13.33
CA ARG A 173 -4.26 -17.47 12.84
C ARG A 173 -4.22 -17.11 11.35
N HIS A 174 -3.07 -16.69 10.85
CA HIS A 174 -2.87 -16.27 9.46
C HIS A 174 -1.68 -17.00 8.82
N PRO A 175 -1.84 -18.28 8.43
CA PRO A 175 -0.72 -19.10 7.93
C PRO A 175 -0.05 -18.58 6.64
N ARG A 176 -0.73 -17.69 5.90
CA ARG A 176 -0.19 -17.05 4.68
C ARG A 176 0.47 -15.69 4.95
N ALA A 177 0.53 -15.24 6.21
CA ALA A 177 1.13 -13.97 6.56
C ALA A 177 2.65 -13.99 6.30
N LEU A 178 3.12 -13.00 5.55
CA LEU A 178 4.55 -12.77 5.32
C LEU A 178 5.05 -11.55 6.09
N ALA A 179 4.20 -10.54 6.31
CA ALA A 179 4.56 -9.36 7.06
C ALA A 179 3.39 -8.80 7.89
N GLU A 180 3.70 -7.96 8.86
CA GLU A 180 2.76 -7.07 9.54
C GLU A 180 3.21 -5.60 9.46
N GLY A 181 2.24 -4.69 9.48
CA GLY A 181 2.42 -3.24 9.54
C GLY A 181 1.21 -2.59 10.20
N MET A 182 1.19 -1.26 10.29
CA MET A 182 0.13 -0.54 11.01
C MET A 182 -0.81 0.26 10.09
N GLU A 183 -0.56 0.27 8.77
CA GLU A 183 -1.19 1.17 7.80
C GLU A 183 -1.66 0.47 6.50
N GLY A 184 -1.73 -0.86 6.51
CA GLY A 184 -2.23 -1.64 5.37
C GLY A 184 -3.72 -1.42 5.15
#